data_AF-A0A5P8K2T0-F1
#
_entry.id   AF-A0A5P8K2T0-F1
#
_cell.length_a   1.000
_cell.length_b   1.000
_cell.length_c   1.000
_cell.angle_alpha   90.00
_cell.angle_beta   90.00
_cell.angle_gamma   90.00
#
_symmetry.space_group_name_H-M   'P 1'
#
loop_
_entity.id
_entity.type
_entity.pdbx_description
1 polymer ?
#
loop_
_entity_poly.entity_id
_entity_poly.type
_entity_poly.pdbx_seq_one_letter_code
_entity_poly.pdbx_strand_id
1 'polypeptide(L)'
;MVLQPIMRTGQPMMYRVDLAVRVEDALDELPEEGRREVLEMIAAILVRKESWPAAGGWDVRFAARSWVAFTAYSDGIDVYDLGWAG
;
A
#
# COMPACT_ATOMS: atom_id res chain seq x y z
N MET A 1 -22.68 1.71 -10.29
CA MET A 1 -21.81 1.18 -11.35
C MET A 1 -20.66 0.44 -10.66
N VAL A 2 -20.77 -0.88 -10.53
CA VAL A 2 -19.82 -1.71 -9.77
C VAL A 2 -18.77 -2.22 -10.75
N LEU A 3 -17.52 -1.80 -10.60
CA LEU A 3 -16.40 -2.36 -11.34
C LEU A 3 -16.16 -3.78 -10.81
N GLN A 4 -16.32 -4.79 -11.68
CA GLN A 4 -16.15 -6.19 -11.29
C GLN A 4 -14.67 -6.57 -11.21
N PRO A 5 -14.25 -7.38 -10.23
CA PRO A 5 -12.87 -7.83 -10.10
C PRO A 5 -12.50 -8.86 -11.18
N ILE A 6 -11.29 -8.72 -11.72
CA ILE A 6 -10.73 -9.63 -12.74
C ILE A 6 -10.32 -10.94 -12.05
N MET A 7 -10.93 -12.05 -12.44
CA MET A 7 -10.68 -13.37 -11.85
C MET A 7 -9.61 -14.16 -12.63
N ARG A 8 -8.52 -14.55 -11.96
CA ARG A 8 -7.68 -15.69 -12.36
C ARG A 8 -7.61 -16.62 -11.13
N THR A 9 -8.19 -17.80 -11.26
CA THR A 9 -8.32 -18.88 -10.24
C THR A 9 -9.09 -18.51 -8.95
N GLY A 10 -10.42 -18.72 -8.96
CA GLY A 10 -11.21 -19.28 -7.85
C GLY A 10 -11.31 -18.58 -6.48
N GLN A 11 -10.54 -17.53 -6.21
CA GLN A 11 -10.66 -16.69 -5.01
C GLN A 11 -10.43 -15.23 -5.43
N PRO A 12 -11.16 -14.25 -4.89
CA PRO A 12 -10.73 -12.86 -5.00
C PRO A 12 -9.32 -12.78 -4.41
N MET A 13 -8.32 -12.39 -5.21
CA MET A 13 -6.98 -12.09 -4.69
C MET A 13 -7.09 -10.81 -3.87
N MET A 14 -7.51 -10.97 -2.62
CA MET A 14 -7.56 -9.92 -1.64
C MET A 14 -6.23 -9.96 -0.91
N TYR A 15 -5.29 -9.14 -1.37
CA TYR A 15 -4.01 -8.99 -0.69
C TYR A 15 -4.24 -8.33 0.67
N ARG A 16 -3.60 -8.88 1.71
CA ARG A 16 -3.64 -8.28 3.03
C ARG A 16 -2.82 -6.98 3.02
N VAL A 17 -3.38 -5.94 3.60
CA VAL A 17 -2.65 -4.73 3.97
C VAL A 17 -2.90 -4.52 5.44
N ASP A 18 -1.86 -4.68 6.24
CA ASP A 18 -1.91 -4.31 7.65
C ASP A 18 -1.22 -2.96 7.82
N LEU A 19 -1.87 -2.03 8.49
CA LEU A 19 -1.32 -0.71 8.80
C LEU A 19 -0.87 -0.70 10.26
N ALA A 20 0.35 -0.21 10.52
CA ALA A 20 0.72 0.11 11.89
C ALA A 20 -0.15 1.25 12.43
N VAL A 21 -0.45 1.29 13.74
CA VAL A 21 -1.30 2.35 14.35
C VAL A 21 -0.83 3.75 13.96
N ARG A 22 0.48 4.02 14.01
CA ARG A 22 1.05 5.31 13.58
C ARG A 22 0.80 5.69 12.12
N VAL A 23 0.59 4.70 11.25
CA VAL A 23 0.28 4.88 9.83
C VAL A 23 -1.18 5.26 9.67
N GLU A 24 -2.07 4.66 10.46
CA GLU A 24 -3.48 5.07 10.53
C GLU A 24 -3.59 6.51 11.05
N ASP A 25 -2.91 6.84 12.15
CA ASP A 25 -2.86 8.18 12.71
C ASP A 25 -2.34 9.21 11.68
N ALA A 26 -1.23 8.88 11.00
CA ALA A 26 -0.66 9.75 9.98
C ALA A 26 -1.61 9.96 8.78
N LEU A 27 -2.35 8.93 8.35
CA LEU A 27 -3.34 9.07 7.27
C LEU A 27 -4.49 9.99 7.66
N ASP A 28 -4.91 9.97 8.92
CA ASP A 28 -5.99 10.81 9.44
C ASP A 28 -5.57 12.29 9.58
N GLU A 29 -4.28 12.55 9.82
CA GLU A 29 -3.73 13.91 9.91
C GLU A 29 -3.45 14.56 8.55
N LEU A 30 -3.30 13.76 7.48
CA LEU A 30 -2.99 14.27 6.14
C LEU A 30 -4.16 15.07 5.53
N PRO A 31 -3.87 16.16 4.79
CA PRO A 31 -4.83 16.77 3.89
C PRO A 31 -5.37 15.75 2.88
N GLU A 32 -6.57 15.96 2.37
CA GLU A 32 -7.24 15.01 1.45
C GLU A 32 -6.36 14.63 0.26
N GLU A 33 -5.63 15.60 -0.31
CA GLU A 33 -4.73 15.34 -1.43
C GLU A 33 -3.56 14.43 -1.07
N GLY A 34 -2.94 14.63 0.10
CA GLY A 34 -1.84 13.81 0.58
C GLY A 34 -2.31 12.41 0.93
N ARG A 35 -3.44 12.31 1.63
CA ARG A 35 -4.06 11.02 1.95
C ARG A 35 -4.37 10.22 0.68
N ARG A 36 -4.95 10.86 -0.34
CA ARG A 36 -5.22 10.21 -1.64
C ARG A 36 -3.93 9.73 -2.30
N GLU A 37 -2.90 10.57 -2.39
CA GLU A 37 -1.64 10.21 -3.05
C GLU A 37 -0.95 9.02 -2.35
N VAL A 38 -0.98 8.98 -1.01
CA VAL A 38 -0.45 7.84 -0.23
C VAL A 38 -1.27 6.57 -0.45
N LEU A 39 -2.60 6.65 -0.43
CA LEU A 39 -3.46 5.48 -0.65
C LEU A 39 -3.33 4.91 -2.08
N GLU A 40 -3.23 5.78 -3.09
CA GLU A 40 -2.96 5.38 -4.48
C GLU A 40 -1.62 4.66 -4.60
N MET A 41 -0.62 5.09 -3.83
CA MET A 41 0.68 4.45 -3.77
C MET A 41 0.67 3.09 -3.08
N ILE A 42 -0.04 2.94 -1.96
CA ILE A 42 -0.26 1.63 -1.31
C ILE A 42 -0.94 0.68 -2.30
N ALA A 43 -1.98 1.15 -3.00
CA ALA A 43 -2.64 0.36 -4.04
C ALA A 43 -1.69 -0.01 -5.19
N ALA A 44 -0.82 0.90 -5.63
CA ALA A 44 0.17 0.63 -6.67
C ALA A 44 1.22 -0.41 -6.24
N ILE A 45 1.65 -0.39 -4.98
CA ILE A 45 2.51 -1.43 -4.40
C ILE A 45 1.81 -2.78 -4.49
N LEU A 46 0.53 -2.86 -4.10
CA LEU A 46 -0.23 -4.11 -4.09
C LEU A 46 -0.42 -4.74 -5.47
N VAL A 47 -0.63 -3.92 -6.50
CA VAL A 47 -0.86 -4.41 -7.86
C VAL A 47 0.42 -4.96 -8.51
N ARG A 48 1.60 -4.49 -8.09
CA ARG A 48 2.90 -4.83 -8.70
C ARG A 48 3.71 -5.82 -7.86
N LYS A 49 3.12 -6.96 -7.54
CA LYS A 49 3.72 -7.98 -6.66
C LYS A 49 5.07 -8.51 -7.16
N GLU A 50 5.25 -8.56 -8.47
CA GLU A 50 6.52 -8.95 -9.11
C GLU A 50 7.69 -8.01 -8.77
N SER A 51 7.39 -6.82 -8.27
CA SER A 51 8.38 -5.83 -7.85
C SER A 51 8.64 -5.82 -6.34
N TRP A 52 7.94 -6.67 -5.57
CA TRP A 52 8.13 -6.76 -4.12
C TRP A 52 9.51 -7.32 -3.79
N PRO A 53 10.08 -6.94 -2.64
CA PRO A 53 11.21 -7.67 -2.09
C PRO A 53 10.81 -9.13 -1.82
N ALA A 54 11.81 -10.00 -1.63
CA ALA A 54 11.55 -11.36 -1.16
C ALA A 54 10.75 -11.33 0.16
N ALA A 55 9.94 -12.37 0.43
CA ALA A 55 9.12 -12.43 1.63
C ALA A 55 9.97 -12.23 2.92
N GLY A 56 9.50 -11.37 3.82
CA GLY A 56 10.22 -10.87 4.99
C GLY A 56 11.15 -9.68 4.71
N GLY A 57 11.36 -9.32 3.44
CA GLY A 57 12.11 -8.15 3.03
C GLY A 57 11.30 -6.87 3.16
N TRP A 58 11.99 -5.75 3.32
CA TRP A 58 11.40 -4.42 3.39
C TRP A 58 11.85 -3.55 2.22
N ASP A 59 11.04 -2.54 1.92
CA ASP A 59 11.34 -1.55 0.89
C ASP A 59 10.67 -0.20 1.21
N VAL A 60 11.15 0.87 0.59
CA VAL A 60 10.54 2.20 0.63
C VAL A 60 10.31 2.65 -0.80
N ARG A 61 9.06 2.94 -1.13
CA ARG A 61 8.70 3.49 -2.43
C ARG A 61 8.49 4.99 -2.29
N PHE A 62 8.66 5.69 -3.41
CA PHE A 62 8.43 7.13 -3.52
C PHE A 62 7.49 7.41 -4.71
N ALA A 63 6.57 8.35 -4.51
CA ALA A 63 5.80 9.01 -5.57
C ALA A 63 6.30 10.44 -5.76
N ALA A 64 5.45 11.34 -6.27
CA ALA A 64 5.84 12.72 -6.52
C ALA A 64 6.08 13.50 -5.21
N ARG A 65 5.20 13.32 -4.22
CA ARG A 65 5.27 13.95 -2.90
C ARG A 65 5.10 12.96 -1.76
N SER A 66 4.57 11.76 -1.99
CA SER A 66 4.43 10.72 -0.97
C SER A 66 5.56 9.69 -0.96
N TRP A 67 5.69 9.01 0.18
CA TRP A 67 6.51 7.81 0.33
C TRP A 67 5.80 6.81 1.26
N VAL A 68 6.08 5.51 1.06
CA VAL A 68 5.51 4.41 1.85
C VAL A 68 6.60 3.40 2.13
N ALA A 69 6.79 3.06 3.41
CA ALA A 69 7.70 2.03 3.89
C ALA A 69 6.93 0.79 4.34
N PHE A 70 7.32 -0.37 3.83
CA PHE A 70 6.58 -1.62 4.05
C PHE A 70 7.48 -2.85 4.11
N THR A 71 6.96 -3.91 4.73
CA THR A 71 7.50 -5.27 4.68
C THR A 71 6.60 -6.14 3.82
N ALA A 72 7.18 -6.92 2.91
CA ALA A 72 6.42 -7.81 2.03
C ALA A 72 6.34 -9.23 2.58
N TYR A 73 5.17 -9.85 2.45
CA TYR A 73 4.91 -11.26 2.77
C TYR A 73 4.35 -11.99 1.55
N SER A 74 4.16 -13.30 1.68
CA SER A 74 3.62 -14.11 0.58
C SER A 74 2.19 -13.71 0.17
N ASP A 75 1.44 -13.13 1.09
CA ASP A 75 0.00 -12.87 1.02
C ASP A 75 -0.38 -11.38 1.15
N GLY A 76 0.59 -10.50 1.40
CA GLY A 76 0.31 -9.09 1.63
C GLY A 76 1.53 -8.26 1.98
N ILE A 77 1.27 -7.06 2.48
CA ILE A 77 2.28 -6.15 3.00
C ILE A 77 1.86 -5.62 4.37
N ASP A 78 2.85 -5.32 5.21
CA ASP A 78 2.65 -4.52 6.41
C ASP A 78 3.24 -3.15 6.15
N VAL A 79 2.42 -2.10 6.17
CA VAL A 79 2.87 -0.71 6.04
C VAL A 79 3.20 -0.21 7.43
N TYR A 80 4.47 0.10 7.66
CA TYR A 80 4.94 0.54 8.97
C TYR A 80 5.22 2.04 9.02
N ASP A 81 5.42 2.72 7.90
CA ASP A 81 5.63 4.17 7.88
C ASP A 81 5.22 4.80 6.55
N LEU A 82 4.85 6.08 6.56
CA LEU A 82 4.48 6.83 5.38
C LEU A 82 4.73 8.32 5.57
N GLY A 83 4.69 9.07 4.48
CA GLY A 83 4.64 10.52 4.57
C GLY A 83 4.28 11.17 3.25
N TRP A 84 4.05 12.47 3.33
CA TRP A 84 3.74 13.32 2.19
C TRP A 84 4.32 14.71 2.41
N ALA A 85 5.01 15.23 1.40
CA ALA A 85 5.64 16.55 1.42
C ALA A 85 4.76 17.56 0.67
N GLY A 86 3.79 18.14 1.38
CA GLY A 86 2.93 19.22 0.89
C GLY A 86 2.34 20.04 2.04
#